data_AF-A0A7V0KRR1-F1
#
_entry.id   AF-A0A7V0KRR1-F1
#
_cell.length_a   1.000
_cell.length_b   1.000
_cell.length_c   1.000
_cell.angle_alpha   90.00
_cell.angle_beta   90.00
_cell.angle_gamma   90.00
#
_symmetry.space_group_name_H-M   'P 1'
#
loop_
_entity.id
_entity.type
_entity.pdbx_description
1 polymer ?
#
loop_
_entity_poly.entity_id
_entity_poly.type
_entity_poly.pdbx_seq_one_letter_code
_entity_poly.pdbx_strand_id
1 'polypeptide(L)'
;GEVITLALAVNLCRMANSEKTLRYGKVKLAEILAYMADTAKGKKIHVVVPENDPRALEAYEHGKEFYYARRGQLNFSCASCHVQYAGKRIRNNTLSPLLGQATHWPTYRLKWGALGTLQRRFRGCNKQVRAKPFPFQSREYRDLQYFLTYMSNGLPEIGPTVRQ
;
A
#
# COMPACT_ATOMS: atom_id res chain seq x y z
N GLY A 1 8.36 -17.39 -7.57
CA GLY A 1 7.14 -16.57 -7.68
C GLY A 1 7.35 -15.33 -6.85
N GLU A 2 6.78 -14.20 -7.27
CA GLU A 2 6.86 -12.93 -6.54
C GLU A 2 5.45 -12.36 -6.37
N VAL A 3 5.26 -11.49 -5.37
CA VAL A 3 3.97 -10.83 -5.16
C VAL A 3 3.66 -9.93 -6.37
N ILE A 4 2.49 -10.16 -6.98
CA ILE A 4 1.96 -9.31 -8.05
C ILE A 4 0.95 -8.34 -7.45
N THR A 5 1.28 -7.05 -7.42
CA THR A 5 0.31 -6.01 -7.04
C THR A 5 -0.57 -5.65 -8.22
N LEU A 6 -1.75 -5.08 -7.98
CA LEU A 6 -2.64 -4.63 -9.05
C LEU A 6 -1.95 -3.63 -10.00
N ALA A 7 -1.12 -2.75 -9.46
CA ALA A 7 -0.33 -1.81 -10.26
C ALA A 7 0.67 -2.51 -11.19
N LEU A 8 1.31 -3.58 -10.72
CA LEU A 8 2.21 -4.40 -11.52
C LEU A 8 1.42 -5.19 -12.57
N ALA A 9 0.30 -5.82 -12.19
CA ALA A 9 -0.57 -6.55 -13.10
C ALA A 9 -1.07 -5.68 -14.27
N VAL A 10 -1.46 -4.43 -14.01
CA VAL A 10 -1.84 -3.47 -15.06
C VAL A 10 -0.69 -3.26 -16.05
N ASN A 11 0.53 -3.02 -15.56
CA ASN A 11 1.67 -2.80 -16.44
C ASN A 11 2.12 -4.07 -17.19
N LEU A 12 2.03 -5.24 -16.57
CA LEU A 12 2.28 -6.51 -17.24
C LEU A 12 1.27 -6.75 -18.37
N CYS A 13 -0.02 -6.48 -18.12
CA CYS A 13 -1.07 -6.54 -19.13
C CYS A 13 -0.78 -5.58 -20.30
N ARG A 14 -0.40 -4.33 -20.00
CA ARG A 14 -0.01 -3.35 -21.03
C ARG A 14 1.16 -3.85 -21.88
N MET A 15 2.21 -4.38 -21.25
CA MET A 15 3.36 -4.94 -21.97
C MET A 15 2.96 -6.13 -22.86
N ALA A 16 2.10 -7.02 -22.37
CA ALA A 16 1.59 -8.16 -23.14
C ALA A 16 0.76 -7.73 -24.36
N ASN A 17 0.19 -6.52 -24.33
CA ASN A 17 -0.59 -5.91 -25.43
C ASN A 17 0.23 -4.85 -26.20
N SER A 18 1.56 -4.88 -26.13
CA SER A 18 2.45 -3.94 -26.84
C SER A 18 2.24 -2.46 -26.50
N GLU A 19 1.67 -2.16 -25.32
CA GLU A 19 1.46 -0.81 -24.83
C GLU A 19 2.60 -0.36 -23.89
N LYS A 20 2.89 0.95 -23.90
CA LYS A 20 3.85 1.54 -22.96
C LYS A 20 3.36 1.41 -21.52
N THR A 21 4.27 1.05 -20.62
CA THR A 21 3.98 1.02 -19.17
C THR A 21 3.67 2.41 -18.62
N LEU A 22 2.78 2.44 -17.64
CA LEU A 22 2.50 3.65 -16.88
C LEU A 22 3.47 3.78 -15.72
N ARG A 23 3.99 4.99 -15.53
CA ARG A 23 4.92 5.28 -14.43
C ARG A 23 4.24 5.05 -13.08
N TYR A 24 4.86 4.23 -12.24
CA TYR A 24 4.39 4.02 -10.88
C TYR A 24 4.38 5.33 -10.06
N GLY A 25 3.36 5.46 -9.20
CA GLY A 25 3.17 6.63 -8.35
C GLY A 25 2.72 7.90 -9.07
N LYS A 26 2.34 7.81 -10.36
CA LYS A 26 1.77 8.91 -11.15
C LYS A 26 0.26 8.74 -11.33
N VAL A 27 -0.41 9.85 -11.66
CA VAL A 27 -1.87 9.96 -11.68
C VAL A 27 -2.53 9.00 -12.67
N LYS A 28 -2.00 8.87 -13.90
CA LYS A 28 -2.55 7.97 -14.94
C LYS A 28 -2.72 6.52 -14.47
N LEU A 29 -1.72 5.98 -13.76
CA LEU A 29 -1.84 4.63 -13.21
C LEU A 29 -2.80 4.61 -12.02
N ALA A 30 -2.78 5.65 -11.17
CA ALA A 30 -3.68 5.75 -10.03
C ALA A 30 -5.16 5.86 -10.44
N GLU A 31 -5.47 6.45 -11.59
CA GLU A 31 -6.83 6.54 -12.16
C GLU A 31 -7.37 5.17 -12.56
N ILE A 32 -6.58 4.35 -13.27
CA ILE A 32 -6.96 2.97 -13.60
C ILE A 32 -7.19 2.16 -12.32
N LEU A 33 -6.27 2.26 -11.36
CA LEU A 33 -6.40 1.58 -10.08
C LEU A 33 -7.62 2.06 -9.28
N ALA A 34 -7.99 3.34 -9.38
CA ALA A 34 -9.17 3.88 -8.73
C ALA A 34 -10.45 3.29 -9.33
N TYR A 35 -10.52 3.19 -10.66
CA TYR A 35 -11.63 2.51 -11.33
C TYR A 35 -11.73 1.04 -10.91
N MET A 36 -10.62 0.30 -10.86
CA MET A 36 -10.62 -1.10 -10.44
C MET A 36 -11.00 -1.28 -8.95
N ALA A 37 -10.63 -0.34 -8.08
CA ALA A 37 -11.06 -0.36 -6.69
C ALA A 37 -12.57 -0.08 -6.57
N ASP A 38 -13.09 0.86 -7.36
CA ASP A 38 -14.50 1.24 -7.38
C ASP A 38 -15.41 0.05 -7.77
N THR A 39 -15.01 -0.76 -8.76
CA THR A 39 -15.75 -1.95 -9.17
C THR A 39 -15.76 -3.08 -8.13
N ALA A 40 -14.87 -2.99 -7.12
CA ALA A 40 -14.80 -3.91 -5.99
C ALA A 40 -15.40 -3.33 -4.70
N LYS A 41 -15.91 -2.09 -4.72
CA LYS A 41 -16.43 -1.40 -3.54
C LYS A 41 -17.52 -2.23 -2.84
N GLY A 42 -17.43 -2.31 -1.51
CA GLY A 42 -18.31 -3.09 -0.65
C GLY A 42 -17.97 -4.59 -0.55
N LYS A 43 -17.17 -5.14 -1.47
CA LYS A 43 -16.69 -6.53 -1.38
C LYS A 43 -15.65 -6.64 -0.28
N LYS A 44 -15.67 -7.75 0.45
CA LYS A 44 -14.66 -8.03 1.48
C LYS A 44 -13.31 -8.32 0.84
N ILE A 45 -12.26 -7.72 1.38
CA ILE A 45 -10.89 -8.10 1.05
C ILE A 45 -10.67 -9.53 1.55
N HIS A 46 -10.10 -10.38 0.69
CA HIS A 46 -9.85 -11.78 0.98
C HIS A 46 -8.57 -12.27 0.28
N VAL A 47 -7.42 -11.85 0.80
CA VAL A 47 -6.10 -12.33 0.40
C VAL A 47 -5.77 -13.59 1.17
N VAL A 48 -5.42 -14.67 0.47
CA VAL A 48 -5.01 -15.94 1.08
C VAL A 48 -3.49 -16.02 1.09
N VAL A 49 -2.91 -16.50 2.20
CA VAL A 49 -1.51 -16.94 2.30
C VAL A 49 -1.53 -18.47 2.25
N PRO A 50 -1.26 -19.11 1.11
CA PRO A 50 -1.37 -20.55 0.98
C PRO A 50 -0.30 -21.25 1.83
N GLU A 51 -0.69 -22.20 2.69
CA GLU A 51 0.24 -22.99 3.51
C GLU A 51 1.20 -23.84 2.65
N ASN A 52 0.76 -24.19 1.44
CA ASN A 52 1.53 -24.96 0.47
C ASN A 52 2.41 -24.12 -0.47
N ASP A 53 2.46 -22.79 -0.31
CA ASP A 53 3.41 -21.92 -1.02
C ASP A 53 4.33 -21.19 -0.03
N PRO A 54 5.50 -21.78 0.30
CA PRO A 54 6.48 -21.16 1.20
C PRO A 54 6.88 -19.74 0.80
N ARG A 55 6.80 -19.38 -0.48
CA ARG A 55 7.18 -18.06 -0.99
C ARG A 55 6.13 -17.00 -0.63
N ALA A 56 4.86 -17.39 -0.57
CA ALA A 56 3.79 -16.49 -0.13
C ALA A 56 3.91 -16.18 1.36
N LEU A 57 4.22 -17.19 2.17
CA LEU A 57 4.51 -17.00 3.60
C LEU A 57 5.75 -16.14 3.81
N GLU A 58 6.83 -16.36 3.04
CA GLU A 58 8.04 -15.53 3.08
C GLU A 58 7.72 -14.06 2.75
N ALA A 59 6.93 -13.80 1.70
CA ALA A 59 6.53 -12.44 1.35
C ALA A 59 5.65 -11.78 2.45
N TYR A 60 4.78 -12.55 3.10
CA TYR A 60 3.99 -12.08 4.23
C TYR A 60 4.89 -11.69 5.41
N GLU A 61 5.78 -12.58 5.84
CA GLU A 61 6.68 -12.32 6.98
C GLU A 61 7.68 -11.21 6.67
N HIS A 62 8.21 -11.12 5.45
CA HIS A 62 9.07 -10.01 5.04
C HIS A 62 8.31 -8.67 5.04
N GLY A 63 7.06 -8.64 4.57
CA GLY A 63 6.21 -7.45 4.64
C GLY A 63 5.89 -7.02 6.08
N LYS A 64 5.66 -8.00 6.97
CA LYS A 64 5.45 -7.80 8.40
C LYS A 64 6.71 -7.28 9.08
N GLU A 65 7.86 -7.89 8.85
CA GLU A 65 9.16 -7.41 9.35
C GLU A 65 9.39 -5.96 8.92
N PHE A 66 9.15 -5.64 7.64
CA PHE A 66 9.21 -4.28 7.14
C PHE A 66 8.21 -3.35 7.86
N TYR A 67 7.02 -3.80 8.23
CA TYR A 67 6.08 -2.95 8.96
C TYR A 67 6.59 -2.58 10.38
N TYR A 68 7.23 -3.52 11.06
CA TYR A 68 7.67 -3.37 12.46
C TYR A 68 9.11 -2.86 12.63
N ALA A 69 9.98 -3.02 11.63
CA ALA A 69 11.36 -2.56 11.70
C ALA A 69 11.49 -1.03 11.73
N ARG A 70 12.33 -0.53 12.64
CA ARG A 70 12.64 0.91 12.75
C ARG A 70 13.64 1.32 11.67
N ARG A 71 13.51 2.55 11.16
CA ARG A 71 14.36 3.07 10.08
C ARG A 71 14.46 4.59 10.07
N GLY A 72 15.47 5.07 9.33
CA GLY A 72 15.75 6.48 9.14
C GLY A 72 16.36 7.13 10.39
N GLN A 73 16.80 8.38 10.24
CA GLN A 73 17.45 9.12 11.34
C GLN A 73 16.55 9.25 12.58
N LEU A 74 15.23 9.27 12.39
CA LEU A 74 14.27 9.39 13.49
C LEU A 74 13.96 8.04 14.18
N ASN A 75 14.52 6.93 13.70
CA ASN A 75 14.42 5.59 14.30
C ASN A 75 12.97 5.13 14.59
N PHE A 76 12.06 5.33 13.65
CA PHE A 76 10.64 4.93 13.77
C PHE A 76 10.29 3.80 12.81
N SER A 77 9.29 2.99 13.18
CA SER A 77 8.64 2.01 12.29
C SER A 77 7.22 2.44 11.94
N CYS A 78 6.57 1.72 11.01
CA CYS A 78 5.16 1.98 10.72
C CYS A 78 4.30 1.74 11.98
N ALA A 79 4.62 0.67 12.72
CA ALA A 79 3.96 0.31 13.97
C ALA A 79 4.12 1.37 15.08
N SER A 80 5.23 2.13 15.07
CA SER A 80 5.41 3.25 16.01
C SER A 80 4.26 4.26 15.93
N CYS A 81 3.68 4.52 14.76
CA CYS A 81 2.59 5.48 14.62
C CYS A 81 1.22 4.79 14.49
N HIS A 82 1.15 3.73 13.69
CA HIS A 82 -0.11 3.12 13.24
C HIS A 82 -0.55 1.92 14.10
N VAL A 83 0.22 1.57 15.14
CA VAL A 83 -0.16 0.58 16.17
C VAL A 83 -0.10 1.24 17.54
N GLN A 84 1.06 1.74 17.95
CA GLN A 84 1.27 2.29 19.30
C GLN A 84 0.48 3.58 19.57
N TYR A 85 0.29 4.42 18.55
CA TYR A 85 -0.38 5.72 18.65
C TYR A 85 -1.57 5.85 17.70
N ALA A 86 -2.16 4.72 17.27
CA ALA A 86 -3.37 4.73 16.45
C ALA A 86 -4.50 5.53 17.14
N GLY A 87 -5.20 6.37 16.38
CA GLY A 87 -6.24 7.27 16.90
C GLY A 87 -5.72 8.52 17.62
N LYS A 88 -4.41 8.59 17.95
CA LYS A 88 -3.79 9.81 18.48
C LYS A 88 -3.47 10.79 17.34
N ARG A 89 -3.03 12.00 17.70
CA ARG A 89 -2.70 13.06 16.74
C ARG A 89 -1.21 13.30 16.65
N ILE A 90 -0.71 13.45 15.42
CA ILE A 90 0.59 14.07 15.14
C ILE A 90 0.35 15.44 14.51
N ARG A 91 0.53 16.50 15.30
CA ARG A 91 0.11 17.86 14.94
C ARG A 91 -1.36 17.87 14.51
N ASN A 92 -1.66 18.29 13.29
CA ASN A 92 -3.03 18.37 12.77
C ASN A 92 -3.51 17.11 12.02
N ASN A 93 -2.89 15.95 12.25
CA ASN A 93 -3.26 14.70 11.58
C ASN A 93 -3.62 13.64 12.61
N THR A 94 -4.81 13.05 12.50
CA THR A 94 -5.16 11.83 13.24
C THR A 94 -4.47 10.63 12.60
N LEU A 95 -3.80 9.81 13.41
CA LEU A 95 -3.09 8.62 12.97
C LEU A 95 -4.10 7.48 12.73
N SER A 96 -4.16 6.97 11.50
CA SER A 96 -4.98 5.80 11.18
C SER A 96 -4.39 4.51 11.79
N PRO A 97 -5.23 3.52 12.16
CA PRO A 97 -4.76 2.23 12.67
C PRO A 97 -4.15 1.37 11.54
N LEU A 98 -3.42 0.30 11.89
CA LEU A 98 -2.93 -0.72 10.95
C LEU A 98 -4.08 -1.39 10.17
N LEU A 99 -5.12 -1.82 10.89
CA LEU A 99 -6.24 -2.55 10.33
C LEU A 99 -7.04 -1.64 9.38
N GLY A 100 -7.30 -2.15 8.17
CA GLY A 100 -8.03 -1.39 7.14
C GLY A 100 -7.19 -0.36 6.39
N GLN A 101 -5.87 -0.30 6.56
CA GLN A 101 -5.02 0.62 5.79
C GLN A 101 -5.12 0.40 4.29
N ALA A 102 -5.32 -0.83 3.84
CA ALA A 102 -5.35 -1.14 2.41
C ALA A 102 -6.71 -0.84 1.76
N THR A 103 -7.79 -0.75 2.54
CA THR A 103 -9.18 -0.76 2.03
C THR A 103 -9.62 0.49 1.28
N HIS A 104 -8.83 1.56 1.34
CA HIS A 104 -9.28 2.88 0.90
C HIS A 104 -8.39 3.49 -0.19
N TRP A 105 -7.53 2.67 -0.80
CA TRP A 105 -6.59 3.09 -1.84
C TRP A 105 -7.03 2.60 -3.22
N PRO A 106 -6.74 3.34 -4.30
CA PRO A 106 -6.13 4.68 -4.33
C PRO A 106 -6.99 5.75 -3.66
N THR A 107 -6.36 6.86 -3.25
CA THR A 107 -7.07 7.95 -2.56
C THR A 107 -6.70 9.29 -3.17
N TYR A 108 -7.69 10.17 -3.32
CA TYR A 108 -7.47 11.57 -3.64
C TYR A 108 -7.06 12.28 -2.37
N ARG A 109 -5.84 12.83 -2.35
CA ARG A 109 -5.36 13.58 -1.19
C ARG A 109 -5.40 15.07 -1.47
N LEU A 110 -6.06 15.83 -0.60
CA LEU A 110 -6.10 17.29 -0.68
C LEU A 110 -4.69 17.88 -0.75
N LYS A 111 -3.76 17.39 0.08
CA LYS A 111 -2.35 17.78 0.02
C LYS A 111 -1.66 17.51 -1.33
N TRP A 112 -2.11 16.53 -2.09
CA TRP A 112 -1.54 16.20 -3.39
C TRP A 112 -2.26 16.85 -4.57
N GLY A 113 -3.49 17.32 -4.38
CA GLY A 113 -4.37 17.77 -5.46
C GLY A 113 -4.66 16.70 -6.51
N ALA A 114 -4.43 15.42 -6.18
CA ALA A 114 -4.48 14.32 -7.14
C ALA A 114 -4.64 12.95 -6.45
N LEU A 115 -5.05 11.95 -7.23
CA LEU A 115 -5.02 10.55 -6.83
C LEU A 115 -3.59 10.08 -6.55
N GLY A 116 -3.45 9.18 -5.57
CA GLY A 116 -2.21 8.47 -5.34
C GLY A 116 -2.42 7.08 -4.78
N THR A 117 -1.42 6.23 -5.01
CA THR A 117 -1.43 4.82 -4.64
C THR A 117 -0.87 4.59 -3.24
N LEU A 118 -1.15 3.42 -2.67
CA LEU A 118 -0.60 3.00 -1.38
C LEU A 118 0.94 3.03 -1.36
N GLN A 119 1.62 2.58 -2.42
CA GLN A 119 3.10 2.69 -2.46
C GLN A 119 3.60 4.14 -2.55
N ARG A 120 2.84 5.08 -3.13
CA ARG A 120 3.17 6.52 -3.05
C ARG A 120 3.13 6.99 -1.59
N ARG A 121 2.21 6.45 -0.79
CA ARG A 121 2.17 6.70 0.66
C ARG A 121 3.36 6.11 1.38
N PHE A 122 3.77 4.86 1.09
CA PHE A 122 4.96 4.25 1.70
C PHE A 122 6.21 5.10 1.52
N ARG A 123 6.43 5.64 0.31
CA ARG A 123 7.56 6.54 0.06
C ARG A 123 7.47 7.82 0.90
N GLY A 124 6.27 8.38 1.04
CA GLY A 124 6.02 9.53 1.90
C GLY A 124 6.35 9.26 3.37
N CYS A 125 5.91 8.11 3.90
CA CYS A 125 6.19 7.70 5.28
C CYS A 125 7.69 7.53 5.52
N ASN A 126 8.40 6.85 4.61
CA ASN A 126 9.86 6.69 4.72
C ASN A 126 10.60 8.04 4.72
N LYS A 127 10.19 9.00 3.87
CA LYS A 127 10.76 10.35 3.88
C LYS A 127 10.52 11.07 5.21
N GLN A 128 9.35 10.92 5.81
CA GLN A 128 9.00 11.60 7.07
C GLN A 128 9.84 11.14 8.25
N VAL A 129 10.29 9.88 8.25
CA VAL A 129 11.23 9.34 9.26
C VAL A 129 12.70 9.55 8.88
N ARG A 130 12.97 10.33 7.83
CA ARG A 130 14.32 10.57 7.25
C ARG A 130 15.03 9.28 6.81
N ALA A 131 14.28 8.34 6.24
CA ALA A 131 14.82 7.17 5.55
C ALA A 131 14.81 7.37 4.03
N LYS A 132 15.76 6.76 3.32
CA LYS A 132 15.75 6.68 1.85
C LYS A 132 14.57 5.79 1.43
N PRO A 133 13.62 6.28 0.62
CA PRO A 133 12.52 5.45 0.14
C PRO A 133 13.00 4.41 -0.88
N PHE A 134 12.34 3.26 -0.88
CA PHE A 134 12.57 2.22 -1.87
C PHE A 134 11.94 2.61 -3.22
N PRO A 135 12.41 2.01 -4.33
CA PRO A 135 11.74 2.09 -5.63
C PRO A 135 10.29 1.60 -5.54
N PHE A 136 9.42 2.12 -6.42
CA PHE A 136 8.10 1.52 -6.58
C PHE A 136 8.23 0.08 -7.11
N GLN A 137 7.32 -0.79 -6.69
CA GLN A 137 7.33 -2.22 -7.01
C GLN A 137 8.62 -2.96 -6.61
N SER A 138 9.47 -2.38 -5.75
CA SER A 138 10.53 -3.15 -5.11
C SER A 138 9.92 -4.28 -4.28
N ARG A 139 10.69 -5.34 -4.03
CA ARG A 139 10.24 -6.47 -3.20
C ARG A 139 9.67 -5.98 -1.87
N GLU A 140 10.36 -5.08 -1.19
CA GLU A 140 9.95 -4.51 0.10
C GLU A 140 8.55 -3.88 0.06
N TYR A 141 8.24 -3.11 -1.00
CA TYR A 141 6.93 -2.45 -1.11
C TYR A 141 5.82 -3.34 -1.62
N ARG A 142 6.14 -4.39 -2.39
CA ARG A 142 5.13 -5.40 -2.77
C ARG A 142 4.77 -6.27 -1.59
N ASP A 143 5.76 -6.74 -0.85
CA ASP A 143 5.60 -7.57 0.33
C ASP A 143 4.90 -6.80 1.46
N LEU A 144 5.29 -5.53 1.69
CA LEU A 144 4.57 -4.65 2.63
C LEU A 144 3.10 -4.44 2.22
N GLN A 145 2.83 -4.23 0.93
CA GLN A 145 1.46 -4.09 0.43
C GLN A 145 0.66 -5.38 0.60
N TYR A 146 1.31 -6.54 0.39
CA TYR A 146 0.69 -7.85 0.60
C TYR A 146 0.30 -8.04 2.08
N PHE A 147 1.23 -7.77 2.99
CA PHE A 147 0.98 -7.78 4.43
C PHE A 147 -0.19 -6.87 4.82
N LEU A 148 -0.19 -5.59 4.40
CA LEU A 148 -1.28 -4.66 4.75
C LEU A 148 -2.63 -5.06 4.16
N THR A 149 -2.65 -5.63 2.96
CA THR A 149 -3.89 -6.13 2.36
C THR A 149 -4.41 -7.34 3.12
N TYR A 150 -3.54 -8.28 3.49
CA TYR A 150 -3.90 -9.43 4.34
C TYR A 150 -4.43 -8.99 5.71
N MET A 151 -3.77 -8.04 6.36
CA MET A 151 -4.24 -7.46 7.64
C MET A 151 -5.57 -6.71 7.51
N SER A 152 -6.03 -6.44 6.29
CA SER A 152 -7.31 -5.82 5.99
C SER A 152 -8.38 -6.82 5.56
N ASN A 153 -8.09 -8.13 5.61
CA ASN A 153 -9.06 -9.17 5.28
C ASN A 153 -10.35 -9.05 6.10
N GLY A 154 -11.48 -9.37 5.46
CA GLY A 154 -12.81 -9.29 6.05
C GLY A 154 -13.41 -7.89 6.07
N LEU A 155 -12.60 -6.84 5.91
CA LEU A 155 -13.09 -5.46 5.76
C LEU A 155 -13.52 -5.17 4.33
N PRO A 156 -14.54 -4.32 4.11
CA PRO A 156 -14.97 -3.95 2.78
C PRO A 156 -13.93 -3.05 2.09
N GLU A 157 -13.73 -3.27 0.79
CA GLU A 157 -13.07 -2.30 -0.09
C GLU A 157 -13.94 -1.04 -0.17
N ILE A 158 -13.36 0.12 0.13
CA ILE A 158 -14.03 1.43 0.12
C ILE A 158 -13.32 2.42 -0.81
N GLY A 159 -12.23 2.02 -1.47
CA GLY A 159 -11.56 2.80 -2.49
C GLY A 159 -12.44 3.05 -3.73
N PRO A 160 -12.18 4.13 -4.49
CA PRO A 160 -11.28 5.23 -4.15
C PRO A 160 -11.92 6.16 -3.09
N THR A 161 -11.08 6.78 -2.26
CA THR A 161 -11.55 7.69 -1.19
C THR A 161 -10.98 9.10 -1.31
N VAL A 162 -11.50 10.04 -0.52
CA VAL A 162 -10.91 11.38 -0.32
C VAL A 162 -10.34 11.48 1.09
N ARG A 163 -9.12 12.02 1.21
CA ARG A 163 -8.38 12.20 2.48
C ARG A 163 -7.59 13.52 2.46
N GLN A 164 -7.15 13.99 3.64
CA GLN A 164 -6.24 15.15 3.73
C GLN A 164 -4.86 14.87 3.12
#